data_AF-A0A7X6M8X9-F1
#
_entry.id   AF-A0A7X6M8X9-F1
#
_cell.length_a   1.000
_cell.length_b   1.000
_cell.length_c   1.000
_cell.angle_alpha   90.00
_cell.angle_beta   90.00
_cell.angle_gamma   90.00
#
_symmetry.space_group_name_H-M   'P 1'
#
loop_
_entity.id
_entity.type
_entity.pdbx_description
1 polymer ?
#
loop_
_entity_poly.entity_id
_entity_poly.type
_entity_poly.pdbx_seq_one_letter_code
_entity_poly.pdbx_strand_id
1 'polypeptide(L)'
;MANNTVRADQLTEGSVVTIRGKLAFARLTRRIEGKELAQANVRRRQAGMKYDITSPYTTATISGGAQVIYADPDNPTLEEQYVAERCYTSKKKPEDGLSYSIDSKGNNLPSIGIPGEGGFVQDLSGQELARGLDVTLVLEVYKARDQENRGLGLTHVLVNEAPRYYTPGSVDESQLKARGITLAQPMQAVPSNEATPVGGAEPVGTEVDKTSGLSFPAPQPAGQVQQAPTQPAPSAQQVVPAPVAQPQAVQQAQPSSVQAEETAEQKLARIEAENARLRAENQAAKDVASAIGTPDPSSPWAPQQSQPQAGIAYNG
;
A
#
# COMPACT_ATOMS: atom_id res chain seq x y z
N MET A 1 4.59 26.68 -13.14
CA MET A 1 4.74 25.40 -13.88
C MET A 1 6.15 24.91 -13.58
N ALA A 2 6.34 23.63 -13.27
CA ALA A 2 7.70 23.09 -13.09
C ALA A 2 8.40 23.14 -14.45
N ASN A 3 9.53 23.83 -14.52
CA ASN A 3 10.36 23.87 -15.73
C ASN A 3 11.21 22.59 -15.71
N ASN A 4 10.77 21.58 -16.45
CA ASN A 4 11.57 20.37 -16.64
C ASN A 4 12.53 20.65 -17.81
N THR A 5 13.81 20.87 -17.54
CA THR A 5 14.83 21.13 -18.54
C THR A 5 15.54 19.86 -18.98
N VAL A 6 15.62 18.86 -18.10
CA VAL A 6 16.22 17.56 -18.42
C VAL A 6 15.15 16.61 -18.95
N ARG A 7 15.41 15.99 -20.10
CA ARG A 7 14.48 15.02 -20.69
C ARG A 7 14.80 13.59 -20.23
N ALA A 8 13.76 12.76 -20.13
CA ALA A 8 13.87 11.39 -19.65
C ALA A 8 14.66 10.45 -20.59
N ASP A 9 14.81 10.80 -21.87
CA ASP A 9 15.62 10.06 -22.85
C ASP A 9 17.13 10.35 -22.74
N GLN A 10 17.51 11.41 -22.02
CA GLN A 10 18.90 11.82 -21.81
C GLN A 10 19.55 11.16 -20.59
N LEU A 11 18.77 10.43 -19.78
CA LEU A 11 19.26 9.84 -18.54
C LEU A 11 20.11 8.60 -18.82
N THR A 12 21.18 8.44 -18.04
CA THR A 12 22.10 7.32 -18.14
C THR A 12 21.60 6.14 -17.31
N GLU A 13 21.37 5.00 -17.97
CA GLU A 13 20.90 3.75 -17.34
C GLU A 13 21.89 3.24 -16.28
N GLY A 14 21.37 2.73 -15.17
CA GLY A 14 22.16 2.26 -14.02
C GLY A 14 22.66 3.38 -13.10
N SER A 15 22.44 4.66 -13.44
CA SER A 15 22.79 5.77 -12.56
C SER A 15 21.92 5.79 -11.32
N VAL A 16 22.53 6.13 -10.19
CA VAL A 16 21.88 6.20 -8.89
C VAL A 16 21.71 7.64 -8.46
N VAL A 17 20.51 8.01 -8.02
CA VAL A 17 20.19 9.31 -7.45
C VAL A 17 19.58 9.12 -6.08
N THR A 18 19.97 9.96 -5.12
CA THR A 18 19.41 9.89 -3.77
C THR A 18 18.66 11.17 -3.40
N ILE A 19 17.53 11.01 -2.73
CA ILE A 19 16.69 12.14 -2.29
C ILE A 19 16.23 11.92 -0.86
N ARG A 20 16.43 12.94 -0.01
CA ARG A 20 16.13 12.89 1.43
C ARG A 20 14.92 13.73 1.79
N GLY A 21 14.14 13.28 2.77
CA GLY A 21 13.02 14.03 3.32
C GLY A 21 12.30 13.26 4.42
N LYS A 22 11.16 13.79 4.89
CA LYS A 22 10.31 13.10 5.87
C LYS A 22 9.30 12.20 5.17
N LEU A 23 9.24 10.92 5.55
CA LEU A 23 8.32 9.96 4.96
C LEU A 23 6.87 10.32 5.27
N ALA A 24 6.10 10.73 4.26
CA ALA A 24 4.71 11.11 4.40
C ALA A 24 3.77 9.90 4.23
N PHE A 25 4.10 9.05 3.26
CA PHE A 25 3.33 7.86 2.92
C PHE A 25 4.24 6.84 2.24
N ALA A 26 4.05 5.56 2.56
CA ALA A 26 4.80 4.50 1.92
C ALA A 26 3.99 3.21 1.87
N ARG A 27 4.25 2.42 0.82
CA ARG A 27 3.94 1.00 0.74
C ARG A 27 5.15 0.31 0.11
N LEU A 28 6.02 -0.24 0.95
CA LEU A 28 7.35 -0.74 0.60
C LEU A 28 7.46 -2.24 0.75
N THR A 29 6.76 -2.84 1.73
CA THR A 29 6.90 -4.27 2.06
C THR A 29 5.93 -5.17 1.30
N ARG A 30 5.01 -4.56 0.54
CA ARG A 30 4.12 -5.26 -0.40
C ARG A 30 3.74 -4.35 -1.57
N ARG A 31 3.26 -4.95 -2.66
CA ARG A 31 2.71 -4.19 -3.78
C ARG A 31 1.27 -3.79 -3.53
N ILE A 32 0.92 -2.63 -4.07
CA ILE A 32 -0.46 -2.20 -4.26
C ILE A 32 -1.01 -2.96 -5.48
N GLU A 33 -1.92 -3.89 -5.25
CA GLU A 33 -2.53 -4.73 -6.29
C GLU A 33 -4.00 -5.07 -5.97
N GLY A 34 -4.69 -5.71 -6.92
CA GLY A 34 -6.07 -6.18 -6.75
C GLY A 34 -7.05 -5.09 -6.28
N LYS A 35 -7.75 -5.35 -5.18
CA LYS A 35 -8.72 -4.39 -4.59
C LYS A 35 -8.05 -3.10 -4.10
N GLU A 36 -6.83 -3.18 -3.56
CA GLU A 36 -6.09 -2.00 -3.09
C GLU A 36 -5.73 -1.10 -4.27
N LEU A 37 -5.32 -1.68 -5.41
CA LEU A 37 -5.06 -0.96 -6.65
C LEU A 37 -6.31 -0.27 -7.19
N ALA A 38 -7.45 -0.96 -7.22
CA ALA A 38 -8.72 -0.38 -7.64
C ALA A 38 -9.10 0.84 -6.79
N GLN A 39 -8.97 0.74 -5.46
CA GLN A 39 -9.21 1.87 -4.55
C GLN A 39 -8.22 3.02 -4.76
N ALA A 40 -6.94 2.71 -5.00
CA ALA A 40 -5.93 3.71 -5.30
C ALA A 40 -6.27 4.49 -6.59
N ASN A 41 -6.72 3.79 -7.64
CA ASN A 41 -7.15 4.41 -8.89
C ASN A 41 -8.40 5.28 -8.72
N VAL A 42 -9.37 4.88 -7.88
CA VAL A 42 -10.51 5.75 -7.52
C VAL A 42 -10.03 7.06 -6.89
N ARG A 43 -9.10 6.99 -5.93
CA ARG A 43 -8.52 8.19 -5.30
C ARG A 43 -7.75 9.06 -6.30
N ARG A 44 -7.00 8.45 -7.23
CA ARG A 44 -6.29 9.17 -8.31
C ARG A 44 -7.27 9.91 -9.22
N ARG A 45 -8.37 9.27 -9.65
CA ARG A 45 -9.42 9.92 -10.44
C ARG A 45 -10.09 11.08 -9.70
N GLN A 46 -10.40 10.90 -8.41
CA GLN A 46 -10.93 11.97 -7.55
C GLN A 46 -9.94 13.14 -7.40
N ALA A 47 -8.64 12.87 -7.42
CA ALA A 47 -7.59 13.88 -7.44
C ALA A 47 -7.36 14.52 -8.82
N GLY A 48 -8.18 14.18 -9.83
CA GLY A 48 -8.09 14.73 -11.19
C GLY A 48 -7.00 14.10 -12.06
N MET A 49 -6.42 12.97 -11.66
CA MET A 49 -5.44 12.26 -12.46
C MET A 49 -6.15 11.54 -13.62
N LYS A 50 -5.64 11.73 -14.85
CA LYS A 50 -6.29 11.24 -16.08
C LYS A 50 -6.15 9.73 -16.33
N TYR A 51 -5.15 9.09 -15.73
CA TYR A 51 -4.79 7.70 -16.05
C TYR A 51 -4.74 6.83 -14.79
N ASP A 52 -5.31 5.64 -14.93
CA ASP A 52 -5.24 4.58 -13.93
C ASP A 52 -3.92 3.81 -14.04
N ILE A 53 -3.42 3.34 -12.90
CA ILE A 53 -2.29 2.41 -12.88
C ILE A 53 -2.83 0.98 -13.00
N THR A 54 -2.33 0.24 -13.99
CA THR A 54 -2.78 -1.13 -14.27
C THR A 54 -1.86 -2.19 -13.70
N SER A 55 -0.58 -1.88 -13.47
CA SER A 55 0.42 -2.80 -12.95
C SER A 55 0.59 -2.66 -11.43
N PRO A 56 0.81 -3.75 -10.69
CA PRO A 56 1.22 -3.69 -9.29
C PRO A 56 2.44 -2.79 -9.07
N TYR A 57 2.46 -2.03 -7.99
CA TYR A 57 3.56 -1.09 -7.69
C TYR A 57 3.78 -0.91 -6.19
N THR A 58 4.99 -0.50 -5.82
CA THR A 58 5.29 0.08 -4.51
C THR A 58 5.32 1.60 -4.62
N THR A 59 5.12 2.30 -3.52
CA THR A 59 5.11 3.76 -3.54
C THR A 59 5.78 4.34 -2.32
N ALA A 60 6.48 5.46 -2.51
CA ALA A 60 7.06 6.25 -1.43
C ALA A 60 6.79 7.72 -1.73
N THR A 61 6.39 8.45 -0.70
CA THR A 61 6.27 9.91 -0.74
C THR A 61 7.00 10.50 0.43
N ILE A 62 7.94 11.39 0.15
CA ILE A 62 8.60 12.23 1.13
C ILE A 62 8.09 13.67 1.01
N SER A 63 7.93 14.33 2.14
CA SER A 63 7.53 15.73 2.29
C SER A 63 8.39 16.39 3.36
N GLY A 64 8.15 17.66 3.68
CA GLY A 64 8.93 18.35 4.72
C GLY A 64 10.30 18.83 4.25
N GLY A 65 10.41 19.27 2.98
CA GLY A 65 11.65 19.74 2.39
C GLY A 65 12.45 18.63 1.70
N ALA A 66 11.82 17.91 0.77
CA ALA A 66 12.49 16.93 -0.07
C ALA A 66 13.68 17.58 -0.82
N GLN A 67 14.86 16.99 -0.69
CA GLN A 67 16.10 17.52 -1.26
C GLN A 67 16.95 16.40 -1.87
N VAL A 68 17.37 16.60 -3.12
CA VAL A 68 18.32 15.70 -3.79
C VAL A 68 19.68 15.88 -3.15
N ILE A 69 20.33 14.76 -2.81
CA ILE A 69 21.70 14.77 -2.31
C ILE A 69 22.61 14.62 -3.52
N TYR A 70 23.23 15.73 -3.94
CA TYR A 70 24.18 15.75 -5.04
C TYR A 70 25.50 15.11 -4.62
N ALA A 71 26.05 14.24 -5.47
CA ALA A 71 27.38 13.69 -5.29
C ALA A 71 28.47 14.79 -5.40
N ASP A 72 28.28 15.71 -6.35
CA ASP A 72 29.06 16.94 -6.51
C ASP A 72 28.09 18.13 -6.64
N PRO A 73 27.89 18.93 -5.58
CA PRO A 73 26.98 20.08 -5.61
C PRO A 73 27.34 21.17 -6.62
N ASP A 74 28.62 21.28 -7.01
CA ASP A 74 29.07 22.27 -7.97
C ASP A 74 28.83 21.81 -9.43
N ASN A 75 28.72 20.50 -9.64
CA ASN A 75 28.51 19.88 -10.96
C ASN A 75 27.44 18.78 -10.90
N PRO A 76 26.15 19.13 -10.66
CA PRO A 76 25.09 18.14 -10.52
C PRO A 76 24.86 17.37 -11.83
N THR A 77 24.67 16.05 -11.76
CA THR A 77 24.42 15.24 -12.96
C THR A 77 23.03 15.50 -13.54
N LEU A 78 22.81 15.08 -14.80
CA LEU A 78 21.50 15.20 -15.44
C LEU A 78 20.41 14.46 -14.66
N GLU A 79 20.74 13.30 -14.11
CA GLU A 79 19.82 12.47 -13.32
C GLU A 79 19.44 13.15 -12.00
N GLU A 80 20.41 13.76 -11.32
CA GLU A 80 20.17 14.51 -10.08
C GLU A 80 19.30 15.74 -10.35
N GLN A 81 19.60 16.49 -11.42
CA GLN A 81 18.79 17.62 -11.88
C GLN A 81 17.37 17.16 -12.25
N TYR A 82 17.23 16.05 -12.98
CA TYR A 82 15.95 15.49 -13.37
C TYR A 82 15.07 15.12 -12.17
N VAL A 83 15.66 14.55 -11.11
CA VAL A 83 14.93 14.25 -9.86
C VAL A 83 14.56 15.54 -9.12
N ALA A 84 15.46 16.53 -9.07
CA ALA A 84 15.22 17.81 -8.43
C ALA A 84 14.07 18.58 -9.09
N GLU A 85 14.02 18.61 -10.42
CA GLU A 85 12.93 19.25 -11.20
C GLU A 85 11.56 18.59 -10.96
N ARG A 86 11.54 17.31 -10.62
CA ARG A 86 10.32 16.54 -10.32
C ARG A 86 9.83 16.71 -8.89
N CYS A 87 10.60 17.37 -8.03
CA CYS A 87 10.11 17.79 -6.73
C CYS A 87 8.99 18.82 -6.91
N TYR A 88 7.96 18.73 -6.08
CA TYR A 88 6.76 19.55 -6.21
C TYR A 88 6.32 20.11 -4.86
N THR A 89 5.69 21.28 -4.87
CA THR A 89 5.03 21.82 -3.68
C THR A 89 3.62 21.27 -3.58
N SER A 90 3.26 20.69 -2.43
CA SER A 90 1.91 20.17 -2.18
C SER A 90 0.88 21.30 -2.17
N LYS A 91 -0.21 21.14 -2.93
CA LYS A 91 -1.33 22.11 -2.90
C LYS A 91 -2.03 22.19 -1.54
N LYS A 92 -1.98 21.10 -0.76
CA LYS A 92 -2.68 21.00 0.54
C LYS A 92 -1.84 21.51 1.70
N LYS A 93 -0.51 21.43 1.57
CA LYS A 93 0.47 21.79 2.60
C LYS A 93 1.70 22.42 1.95
N PRO A 94 1.57 23.63 1.37
CA PRO A 94 2.71 24.30 0.74
C PRO A 94 3.81 24.67 1.76
N GLU A 95 3.44 24.85 3.03
CA GLU A 95 4.34 25.16 4.15
C GLU A 95 5.33 24.04 4.47
N ASP A 96 5.00 22.79 4.12
CA ASP A 96 5.90 21.63 4.31
C ASP A 96 7.05 21.61 3.27
N GLY A 97 7.14 22.63 2.40
CA GLY A 97 8.18 22.73 1.38
C GLY A 97 8.02 21.73 0.24
N LEU A 98 9.15 21.38 -0.40
CA LEU A 98 9.16 20.45 -1.51
C LEU A 98 8.82 19.02 -1.07
N SER A 99 8.12 18.32 -1.94
CA SER A 99 7.74 16.91 -1.80
C SER A 99 8.19 16.14 -3.03
N TYR A 100 8.38 14.84 -2.86
CA TYR A 100 8.70 13.93 -3.94
C TYR A 100 7.94 12.62 -3.75
N SER A 101 7.35 12.13 -4.83
CA SER A 101 6.62 10.86 -4.86
C SER A 101 7.13 10.00 -6.00
N ILE A 102 7.28 8.70 -5.72
CA ILE A 102 7.64 7.71 -6.73
C ILE A 102 6.73 6.49 -6.60
N ASP A 103 6.24 6.02 -7.75
CA ASP A 103 5.54 4.75 -7.91
C ASP A 103 6.47 3.81 -8.68
N SER A 104 6.99 2.76 -8.03
CA SER A 104 7.91 1.80 -8.64
C SER A 104 7.17 0.53 -9.05
N LYS A 105 7.21 0.21 -10.35
CA LYS A 105 6.54 -0.96 -10.96
C LYS A 105 7.48 -2.16 -11.14
N GLY A 106 8.66 -2.12 -10.52
CA GLY A 106 9.65 -3.18 -10.63
C GLY A 106 9.19 -4.51 -10.02
N ASN A 107 9.82 -5.61 -10.46
CA ASN A 107 9.52 -6.97 -10.00
C ASN A 107 10.09 -7.30 -8.61
N ASN A 108 10.89 -6.41 -8.02
CA ASN A 108 11.39 -6.56 -6.65
C ASN A 108 10.80 -5.46 -5.76
N LEU A 109 10.65 -5.76 -4.47
CA LEU A 109 10.36 -4.74 -3.46
C LEU A 109 11.66 -3.96 -3.16
N PRO A 110 11.58 -2.66 -2.84
CA PRO A 110 12.76 -1.93 -2.41
C PRO A 110 13.29 -2.48 -1.09
N SER A 111 14.61 -2.55 -0.96
CA SER A 111 15.26 -2.96 0.29
C SER A 111 15.22 -1.82 1.30
N ILE A 112 14.84 -2.11 2.54
CA ILE A 112 14.82 -1.12 3.61
C ILE A 112 16.13 -1.25 4.39
N GLY A 113 16.87 -0.16 4.51
CA GLY A 113 18.07 -0.07 5.34
C GLY A 113 17.78 0.71 6.62
N ILE A 114 18.14 0.16 7.78
CA ILE A 114 18.03 0.82 9.09
C ILE A 114 19.42 1.00 9.71
N PRO A 115 19.61 1.97 10.62
CA PRO A 115 20.91 2.18 11.25
C PRO A 115 21.33 0.93 12.03
N GLY A 116 22.58 0.50 11.82
CA GLY A 116 23.22 -0.61 12.51
C GLY A 116 24.68 -0.29 12.81
N GLU A 117 25.42 -1.29 13.30
CA GLU A 117 26.84 -1.13 13.58
C GLU A 117 27.63 -0.91 12.28
N GLY A 118 28.31 0.22 12.17
CA GLY A 118 29.14 0.56 11.00
C GLY A 118 28.39 1.01 9.74
N GLY A 119 27.07 1.23 9.79
CA GLY A 119 26.31 1.73 8.64
C GLY A 119 24.85 1.32 8.64
N PHE A 120 24.30 1.03 7.46
CA PHE A 120 22.94 0.53 7.31
C PHE A 120 22.94 -1.00 7.24
N VAL A 121 21.99 -1.63 7.93
CA VAL A 121 21.68 -3.06 7.82
C VAL A 121 20.29 -3.23 7.21
N GLN A 122 20.08 -4.32 6.48
CA GLN A 122 18.78 -4.58 5.88
C GLN A 122 17.76 -4.91 6.98
N ASP A 123 16.61 -4.24 6.92
CA ASP A 123 15.46 -4.57 7.74
C ASP A 123 14.71 -5.77 7.16
N LEU A 124 14.57 -6.82 7.97
CA LEU A 124 13.89 -8.07 7.63
C LEU A 124 12.57 -8.23 8.39
N SER A 125 12.11 -7.20 9.09
CA SER A 125 10.86 -7.23 9.87
C SER A 125 9.60 -7.46 9.03
N GLY A 126 9.64 -7.10 7.74
CA GLY A 126 8.48 -7.10 6.85
C GLY A 126 7.43 -6.03 7.19
N GLN A 127 7.74 -5.12 8.13
CA GLN A 127 6.83 -4.09 8.59
C GLN A 127 6.97 -2.80 7.76
N GLU A 128 5.83 -2.16 7.49
CA GLU A 128 5.83 -0.88 6.81
C GLU A 128 6.39 0.22 7.71
N LEU A 129 7.17 1.14 7.14
CA LEU A 129 7.77 2.26 7.88
C LEU A 129 6.69 3.25 8.35
N ALA A 130 6.89 3.80 9.56
CA ALA A 130 6.03 4.84 10.11
C ALA A 130 6.19 6.17 9.38
N ARG A 131 5.16 7.01 9.46
CA ARG A 131 5.20 8.38 8.93
C ARG A 131 6.12 9.27 9.78
N GLY A 132 6.64 10.32 9.15
CA GLY A 132 7.51 11.32 9.78
C GLY A 132 8.95 10.87 9.96
N LEU A 133 9.31 9.68 9.47
CA LEU A 133 10.69 9.21 9.51
C LEU A 133 11.59 10.03 8.59
N ASP A 134 12.78 10.39 9.05
CA ASP A 134 13.85 10.88 8.16
C ASP A 134 14.37 9.73 7.30
N VAL A 135 14.16 9.82 5.99
CA VAL A 135 14.58 8.77 5.07
C VAL A 135 15.29 9.33 3.85
N THR A 136 16.17 8.52 3.29
CA THR A 136 16.79 8.72 1.99
C THR A 136 16.25 7.66 1.03
N LEU A 137 15.59 8.09 -0.03
CA LEU A 137 15.18 7.22 -1.13
C LEU A 137 16.35 7.07 -2.10
N VAL A 138 16.70 5.84 -2.46
CA VAL A 138 17.72 5.52 -3.47
C VAL A 138 17.00 5.11 -4.74
N LEU A 139 17.22 5.89 -5.80
CA LEU A 139 16.57 5.76 -7.09
C LEU A 139 17.59 5.27 -8.11
N GLU A 140 17.19 4.34 -8.97
CA GLU A 140 18.01 3.88 -10.09
C GLU A 140 17.31 4.20 -11.42
N VAL A 141 18.08 4.72 -12.37
CA VAL A 141 17.61 4.95 -13.73
C VAL A 141 17.58 3.63 -14.49
N TYR A 142 16.44 3.30 -15.09
CA TYR A 142 16.29 2.10 -15.90
C TYR A 142 15.59 2.38 -17.22
N LYS A 143 15.90 1.58 -18.25
CA LYS A 143 15.16 1.59 -19.52
C LYS A 143 14.11 0.48 -19.53
N ALA A 144 12.84 0.85 -19.68
CA ALA A 144 11.81 -0.14 -19.94
C ALA A 144 11.96 -0.66 -21.38
N ARG A 145 11.78 -1.97 -21.57
CA ARG A 145 12.07 -2.69 -22.82
C ARG A 145 11.51 -2.03 -24.09
N ASP A 146 10.31 -1.47 -24.00
CA ASP A 146 9.57 -0.89 -25.14
C ASP A 146 9.31 0.62 -24.97
N GLN A 147 10.17 1.32 -24.24
CA GLN A 147 10.05 2.77 -24.03
C GLN A 147 11.35 3.49 -24.37
N GLU A 148 11.25 4.59 -25.10
CA GLU A 148 12.41 5.46 -25.37
C GLU A 148 12.86 6.19 -24.10
N ASN A 149 11.89 6.62 -23.28
CA ASN A 149 12.17 7.33 -22.05
C ASN A 149 12.66 6.37 -20.96
N ARG A 150 13.66 6.81 -20.20
CA ARG A 150 14.11 6.10 -19.02
C ARG A 150 13.19 6.43 -17.84
N GLY A 151 12.99 5.43 -16.99
CA GLY A 151 12.24 5.54 -15.75
C GLY A 151 13.17 5.62 -14.54
N LEU A 152 12.59 5.98 -13.41
CA LEU A 152 13.23 5.87 -12.10
C LEU A 152 12.56 4.73 -11.33
N GLY A 153 13.37 3.82 -10.80
CA GLY A 153 12.95 2.76 -9.92
C GLY A 153 13.40 3.05 -8.49
N LEU A 154 12.53 2.84 -7.51
CA LEU A 154 12.94 2.85 -6.10
C LEU A 154 13.62 1.52 -5.78
N THR A 155 14.91 1.57 -5.43
CA THR A 155 15.70 0.36 -5.10
C THR A 155 15.88 0.19 -3.60
N HIS A 156 16.16 1.29 -2.88
CA HIS A 156 16.35 1.26 -1.43
C HIS A 156 15.66 2.43 -0.74
N VAL A 157 15.30 2.20 0.53
CA VAL A 157 14.86 3.24 1.46
C VAL A 157 15.73 3.15 2.70
N LEU A 158 16.54 4.17 2.96
CA LEU A 158 17.46 4.22 4.10
C LEU A 158 16.84 5.09 5.20
N VAL A 159 16.69 4.56 6.40
CA VAL A 159 16.12 5.28 7.55
C VAL A 159 17.25 5.95 8.33
N ASN A 160 17.29 7.28 8.33
CA ASN A 160 18.40 8.05 8.90
C ASN A 160 18.29 8.27 10.43
N GLU A 161 17.31 7.63 11.08
CA GLU A 161 17.04 7.73 12.50
C GLU A 161 16.58 6.38 13.07
N ALA A 162 16.26 6.32 14.37
CA ALA A 162 15.74 5.09 14.97
C ALA A 162 14.46 4.62 14.24
N PRO A 163 14.42 3.35 13.78
CA PRO A 163 13.32 2.87 12.96
C PRO A 163 12.03 2.84 13.78
N ARG A 164 10.93 3.23 13.12
CA ARG A 164 9.57 3.17 13.65
C ARG A 164 8.68 2.55 12.59
N TYR A 165 7.71 1.75 13.03
CA TYR A 165 6.86 1.00 12.11
C TYR A 165 5.40 1.44 12.20
N TYR A 166 4.72 1.39 11.05
CA TYR A 166 3.32 1.70 10.95
C TYR A 166 2.50 0.66 11.72
N THR A 167 1.84 1.12 12.77
CA THR A 167 0.88 0.31 13.54
C THR A 167 -0.53 0.84 13.28
N PRO A 168 -1.46 0.04 12.72
CA PRO A 168 -2.84 0.46 12.50
C PRO A 168 -3.49 0.95 13.80
N GLY A 169 -4.08 2.14 13.79
CA GLY A 169 -4.75 2.72 14.96
C GLY A 169 -3.82 3.18 16.09
N SER A 170 -2.51 3.20 15.89
CA SER A 170 -1.58 3.82 16.84
C SER A 170 -1.64 5.34 16.75
N VAL A 171 -1.59 6.00 17.91
CA VAL A 171 -1.44 7.46 18.01
C VAL A 171 0.05 7.78 18.10
N ASP A 172 0.50 8.82 17.42
CA ASP A 172 1.89 9.28 17.49
C ASP A 172 2.22 9.76 18.92
N GLU A 173 2.95 8.94 19.67
CA GLU A 173 3.33 9.23 21.05
C GLU A 173 4.16 10.51 21.19
N SER A 174 4.90 10.91 20.15
CA SER A 174 5.65 12.16 20.18
C SER A 174 4.72 13.38 20.18
N GLN A 175 3.61 13.31 19.44
CA GLN A 175 2.57 14.35 19.45
C GLN A 175 1.77 14.35 20.75
N LEU A 176 1.54 13.18 21.35
CA LEU A 176 0.91 13.09 22.67
C LEU A 176 1.81 13.70 23.75
N LYS A 177 3.09 13.37 23.76
CA LYS A 177 4.08 13.93 24.69
C LYS A 177 4.23 15.45 24.53
N ALA A 178 4.26 15.96 23.30
CA ALA A 178 4.27 17.40 23.04
C ALA A 178 3.01 18.12 23.60
N ARG A 179 1.91 17.38 23.80
CA ARG A 179 0.67 17.86 24.44
C ARG A 179 0.60 17.52 25.94
N GLY A 180 1.69 17.05 26.55
CA GLY A 180 1.74 16.67 27.96
C GLY A 180 1.05 15.34 28.29
N ILE A 181 0.67 14.54 27.28
CA ILE A 181 0.00 13.26 27.46
C ILE A 181 1.05 12.14 27.36
N THR A 182 1.26 11.43 28.47
CA THR A 182 2.12 10.24 28.51
C THR A 182 1.26 9.01 28.67
N LEU A 183 1.37 8.07 27.73
CA LEU A 183 0.68 6.79 27.83
C LEU A 183 1.44 5.89 28.81
N ALA A 184 0.74 5.34 29.81
CA ALA A 184 1.34 4.39 30.74
C ALA A 184 1.68 3.04 30.06
N GLN A 185 0.98 2.70 28.99
CA GLN A 185 1.18 1.52 28.16
C GLN A 185 0.81 1.84 26.70
N PRO A 186 1.39 1.13 25.70
CA PRO A 186 1.01 1.31 24.31
C PRO A 186 -0.49 1.02 24.11
N MET A 187 -1.23 1.95 23.49
CA MET A 187 -2.65 1.73 23.21
C MET A 187 -2.80 0.72 22.07
N GLN A 188 -3.57 -0.35 22.30
CA GLN A 188 -3.97 -1.28 21.26
C GLN A 188 -5.25 -0.81 20.58
N ALA A 189 -5.27 -0.85 19.25
CA ALA A 189 -6.47 -0.60 18.48
C ALA A 189 -7.50 -1.70 18.77
N VAL A 190 -8.69 -1.30 19.21
CA VAL A 190 -9.85 -2.20 19.28
C VAL A 190 -10.49 -2.24 17.89
N PRO A 191 -10.66 -3.41 17.26
CA PRO A 191 -11.27 -3.49 15.95
C PRO A 191 -12.74 -3.04 16.02
N SER A 192 -13.15 -2.14 15.13
CA SER A 192 -14.57 -1.86 14.93
C SER A 192 -15.20 -3.08 14.27
N ASN A 193 -16.01 -3.84 15.00
CA ASN A 193 -16.91 -4.79 14.37
C ASN A 193 -17.90 -3.98 13.52
N GLU A 194 -17.92 -4.24 12.21
CA GLU A 194 -19.05 -3.84 11.36
C GLU A 194 -20.30 -4.50 11.97
N ALA A 195 -21.23 -3.67 12.45
CA ALA A 195 -22.46 -4.16 13.06
C ALA A 195 -23.27 -4.91 12.01
N THR A 196 -23.24 -6.25 12.07
CA THR A 196 -24.27 -7.08 11.46
C THR A 196 -25.60 -6.68 12.10
N PRO A 197 -26.65 -6.31 11.32
CA PRO A 197 -27.95 -6.00 11.92
C PRO A 197 -28.54 -7.28 12.50
N VAL A 198 -28.37 -7.49 13.80
CA VAL A 198 -29.10 -8.52 14.54
C VAL A 198 -30.50 -7.97 14.80
N GLY A 199 -31.47 -8.64 14.20
CA GLY A 199 -32.88 -8.29 14.28
C GLY A 199 -33.43 -8.32 15.70
N GLY A 200 -34.46 -7.50 15.88
CA GLY A 200 -35.60 -7.76 16.77
C GLY A 200 -35.28 -8.03 18.23
N ALA A 201 -34.97 -6.98 18.99
CA ALA A 201 -35.33 -6.91 20.39
C ALA A 201 -36.02 -5.56 20.63
N GLU A 202 -37.29 -5.61 21.03
CA GLU A 202 -38.15 -4.45 21.28
C GLU A 202 -37.56 -3.56 22.38
N PRO A 203 -37.69 -2.22 22.29
CA PRO A 203 -37.21 -1.33 23.33
C PRO A 203 -38.11 -1.44 24.57
N VAL A 204 -37.60 -2.11 25.61
CA VAL A 204 -38.16 -2.01 26.97
C VAL A 204 -37.97 -0.58 27.49
N GLY A 205 -39.08 0.00 27.96
CA GLY A 205 -39.31 1.43 28.11
C GLY A 205 -38.39 2.17 29.08
N THR A 206 -38.07 3.41 28.71
CA THR A 206 -37.47 4.43 29.55
C THR A 206 -38.52 5.03 30.48
N GLU A 207 -38.41 4.79 31.79
CA GLU A 207 -39.04 5.67 32.78
C GLU A 207 -38.20 6.95 32.91
N VAL A 208 -38.85 8.09 32.68
CA VAL A 208 -38.25 9.41 32.71
C VAL A 208 -38.57 10.05 34.06
N ASP A 209 -37.56 10.27 34.89
CA ASP A 209 -37.70 11.06 36.12
C ASP A 209 -37.95 12.53 35.76
N LYS A 210 -39.11 13.07 36.14
CA LYS A 210 -39.60 14.40 35.72
C LYS A 210 -38.98 15.57 36.48
N THR A 211 -37.87 15.41 37.21
CA THR A 211 -37.35 16.52 38.04
C THR A 211 -35.86 16.86 37.85
N SER A 212 -35.09 16.13 37.04
CA SER A 212 -33.65 16.47 36.87
C SER A 212 -33.01 16.28 35.48
N GLY A 213 -33.69 15.75 34.47
CA GLY A 213 -33.25 15.83 33.07
C GLY A 213 -31.86 15.24 32.71
N LEU A 214 -31.28 14.37 33.55
CA LEU A 214 -30.01 13.68 33.31
C LEU A 214 -30.20 12.16 33.44
N SER A 215 -29.71 11.41 32.45
CA SER A 215 -29.78 9.94 32.43
C SER A 215 -28.49 9.31 32.97
N PHE A 216 -28.61 8.44 33.98
CA PHE A 216 -27.53 7.57 34.47
C PHE A 216 -27.88 6.11 34.19
N PRO A 217 -26.91 5.26 33.79
CA PRO A 217 -27.15 3.82 33.67
C PRO A 217 -27.49 3.24 35.06
N ALA A 218 -28.58 2.47 35.13
CA ALA A 218 -29.01 1.82 36.36
C ALA A 218 -27.99 0.75 36.80
N PRO A 219 -27.70 0.61 38.12
CA PRO A 219 -26.88 -0.48 38.62
C PRO A 219 -27.58 -1.82 38.36
N GLN A 220 -26.90 -2.72 37.66
CA GLN A 220 -27.38 -4.09 37.48
C GLN A 220 -27.43 -4.82 38.83
N PRO A 221 -28.48 -5.61 39.11
CA PRO A 221 -28.54 -6.46 40.30
C PRO A 221 -27.45 -7.53 40.26
N ALA A 222 -26.77 -7.70 41.40
CA ALA A 222 -25.76 -8.73 41.62
C ALA A 222 -26.40 -10.13 41.67
N GLY A 223 -25.99 -10.98 40.73
CA GLY A 223 -26.18 -12.43 40.70
C GLY A 223 -25.42 -12.95 39.48
N GLN A 224 -24.60 -13.98 39.48
CA GLN A 224 -24.44 -15.12 40.37
C GLN A 224 -22.94 -15.50 40.39
N VAL A 225 -22.39 -15.77 41.56
CA VAL A 225 -21.03 -16.30 41.73
C VAL A 225 -20.99 -17.75 41.23
N GLN A 226 -20.34 -17.98 40.09
CA GLN A 226 -20.09 -19.33 39.60
C GLN A 226 -18.85 -19.89 40.30
N GLN A 227 -19.07 -20.97 41.06
CA GLN A 227 -18.09 -21.67 41.88
C GLN A 227 -16.92 -22.20 41.04
N ALA A 228 -15.70 -21.88 41.48
CA ALA A 228 -14.49 -22.53 41.03
C ALA A 228 -14.36 -23.92 41.70
N PRO A 229 -14.14 -25.01 40.96
CA PRO A 229 -13.81 -26.29 41.57
C PRO A 229 -12.38 -26.28 42.14
N THR A 230 -12.27 -26.74 43.37
CA THR A 230 -11.06 -26.88 44.19
C THR A 230 -10.06 -27.88 43.62
N GLN A 231 -8.78 -27.48 43.74
CA GLN A 231 -7.55 -28.21 43.48
C GLN A 231 -7.41 -29.49 44.34
N PRO A 232 -6.73 -30.54 43.83
CA PRO A 232 -5.83 -31.33 44.69
C PRO A 232 -4.35 -31.20 44.29
N ALA A 233 -3.49 -31.35 45.30
CA ALA A 233 -2.07 -31.02 45.38
C ALA A 233 -1.11 -31.88 44.51
N PRO A 234 0.12 -31.37 44.23
CA PRO A 234 1.16 -32.13 43.52
C PRO A 234 1.95 -33.05 44.47
N SER A 235 2.06 -34.32 44.11
CA SER A 235 2.96 -35.29 44.74
C SER A 235 4.39 -35.09 44.25
N ALA A 236 5.35 -35.03 45.18
CA ALA A 236 6.77 -35.05 44.90
C ALA A 236 7.26 -36.49 44.64
N GLN A 237 8.06 -36.71 43.59
CA GLN A 237 8.94 -37.88 43.51
C GLN A 237 10.17 -37.64 42.62
N GLN A 238 11.30 -37.53 43.31
CA GLN A 238 12.69 -37.94 43.05
C GLN A 238 13.34 -37.99 41.65
N VAL A 239 14.58 -37.49 41.70
CA VAL A 239 15.72 -37.36 40.77
C VAL A 239 16.32 -38.69 40.30
N VAL A 240 16.72 -38.78 39.03
CA VAL A 240 18.00 -39.39 38.58
C VAL A 240 18.38 -38.91 37.15
N PRO A 241 19.66 -38.61 36.83
CA PRO A 241 20.08 -38.09 35.52
C PRO A 241 20.64 -39.16 34.55
N ALA A 242 20.42 -38.91 33.24
CA ALA A 242 21.19 -39.22 32.00
C ALA A 242 21.84 -40.63 31.81
N PRO A 243 21.81 -41.22 30.58
CA PRO A 243 22.75 -40.76 29.53
C PRO A 243 22.25 -40.82 28.07
N VAL A 244 23.06 -40.17 27.23
CA VAL A 244 23.12 -40.05 25.77
C VAL A 244 22.86 -41.31 24.93
N ALA A 245 22.15 -41.15 23.78
CA ALA A 245 22.48 -41.76 22.47
C ALA A 245 21.53 -41.30 21.33
N GLN A 246 22.09 -40.79 20.23
CA GLN A 246 21.54 -40.80 18.86
C GLN A 246 22.26 -41.93 18.07
N PRO A 247 21.91 -42.25 16.80
CA PRO A 247 20.63 -42.22 16.08
C PRO A 247 20.31 -43.58 15.40
N GLN A 248 19.04 -43.91 15.16
CA GLN A 248 18.69 -44.97 14.20
C GLN A 248 17.51 -44.57 13.30
N ALA A 249 17.77 -44.71 12.01
CA ALA A 249 16.81 -44.62 10.92
C ALA A 249 15.83 -45.79 10.98
N VAL A 250 14.54 -45.51 10.80
CA VAL A 250 13.56 -46.48 10.32
C VAL A 250 12.60 -45.79 9.36
N GLN A 251 12.74 -46.25 8.12
CA GLN A 251 11.86 -46.06 6.98
C GLN A 251 10.56 -46.82 7.25
N GLN A 252 9.42 -46.14 7.26
CA GLN A 252 8.10 -46.78 7.18
C GLN A 252 7.21 -46.03 6.20
N ALA A 253 6.93 -46.71 5.10
CA ALA A 253 5.86 -46.40 4.17
C ALA A 253 4.52 -46.75 4.81
N GLN A 254 3.54 -45.87 4.67
CA GLN A 254 2.12 -46.21 4.77
C GLN A 254 1.36 -45.65 3.55
N PRO A 255 0.40 -46.40 2.98
CA PRO A 255 -0.28 -46.05 1.74
C PRO A 255 -1.67 -45.40 1.96
N SER A 256 -2.01 -44.56 0.98
CA SER A 256 -3.35 -44.26 0.43
C SER A 256 -4.31 -43.32 1.17
N SER A 257 -4.42 -42.10 0.64
CA SER A 257 -5.71 -41.51 0.27
C SER A 257 -5.63 -40.99 -1.16
N VAL A 258 -6.29 -41.68 -2.07
CA VAL A 258 -6.37 -41.38 -3.50
C VAL A 258 -7.25 -40.14 -3.70
N GLN A 259 -6.63 -38.97 -3.85
CA GLN A 259 -7.12 -37.93 -4.74
C GLN A 259 -6.26 -38.05 -5.99
N ALA A 260 -6.88 -38.42 -7.11
CA ALA A 260 -6.21 -38.59 -8.39
C ALA A 260 -5.32 -37.36 -8.66
N GLU A 261 -4.00 -37.57 -8.62
CA GLU A 261 -3.04 -36.58 -9.07
C GLU A 261 -3.27 -36.39 -10.57
N GLU A 262 -4.01 -35.32 -10.90
CA GLU A 262 -4.06 -34.76 -12.24
C GLU A 262 -2.60 -34.50 -12.65
N THR A 263 -2.10 -35.26 -13.63
CA THR A 263 -0.70 -35.14 -14.06
C THR A 263 -0.43 -33.71 -14.52
N ALA A 264 0.82 -33.25 -14.42
CA ALA A 264 1.20 -31.88 -14.79
C ALA A 264 0.73 -31.50 -16.21
N GLU A 265 0.65 -32.47 -17.12
CA GLU A 265 0.06 -32.31 -18.46
C GLU A 265 -1.46 -32.09 -18.46
N GLN A 266 -2.23 -32.81 -17.63
CA GLN A 266 -3.68 -32.60 -17.51
C GLN A 266 -4.00 -31.23 -16.91
N LYS A 267 -3.19 -30.78 -15.94
CA LYS A 267 -3.33 -29.46 -15.34
C LYS A 267 -3.03 -28.35 -16.35
N LEU A 268 -2.01 -28.54 -17.19
CA LEU A 268 -1.69 -27.59 -18.26
C LEU A 268 -2.81 -27.54 -19.32
N ALA A 269 -3.32 -28.70 -19.74
CA ALA A 269 -4.43 -28.78 -20.70
C ALA A 269 -5.72 -28.13 -20.16
N ARG A 270 -6.00 -28.29 -18.86
CA ARG A 270 -7.15 -27.64 -18.21
C ARG A 270 -7.00 -26.12 -18.16
N ILE A 271 -5.83 -25.63 -17.77
CA ILE A 271 -5.54 -24.19 -17.72
C ILE A 271 -5.60 -23.58 -19.13
N GLU A 272 -5.15 -24.29 -20.15
CA GLU A 272 -5.23 -23.83 -21.54
C GLU A 272 -6.67 -23.77 -22.05
N ALA A 273 -7.47 -24.80 -21.76
CA ALA A 273 -8.90 -24.82 -22.10
C ALA A 273 -9.68 -23.71 -21.37
N GLU A 274 -9.38 -23.44 -20.11
CA GLU A 274 -10.00 -22.37 -19.33
C GLU A 274 -9.63 -20.99 -19.87
N ASN A 275 -8.36 -20.77 -20.24
CA ASN A 275 -7.93 -19.52 -20.88
C ASN A 275 -8.55 -19.31 -22.27
N ALA A 276 -8.70 -20.39 -23.05
CA ALA A 276 -9.39 -20.32 -24.35
C ALA A 276 -10.86 -19.92 -24.19
N ARG A 277 -11.55 -20.46 -23.17
CA ARG A 277 -12.93 -20.10 -22.86
C ARG A 277 -13.07 -18.63 -22.44
N LEU A 278 -12.17 -18.15 -21.57
CA LEU A 278 -12.15 -16.75 -21.12
C LEU A 278 -11.88 -15.79 -22.28
N ARG A 279 -11.04 -16.16 -23.25
CA ARG A 279 -10.82 -15.35 -24.46
C ARG A 279 -12.05 -15.30 -25.35
N ALA A 280 -12.75 -16.41 -25.55
CA ALA A 280 -14.00 -16.45 -26.32
C ALA A 280 -15.11 -15.61 -25.66
N GLU A 281 -15.25 -15.67 -24.33
CA GLU A 281 -16.21 -14.87 -23.57
C GLU A 281 -15.91 -13.37 -23.65
N ASN A 282 -14.63 -12.98 -23.54
CA ASN A 282 -14.21 -11.59 -23.70
C ASN A 282 -14.40 -11.08 -25.14
N GLN A 283 -14.27 -11.94 -26.15
CA GLN A 283 -14.51 -11.57 -27.54
C GLN A 283 -16.01 -11.39 -27.80
N ALA A 284 -16.86 -12.29 -27.29
CA ALA A 284 -18.32 -12.13 -27.37
C ALA A 284 -18.82 -10.86 -26.67
N ALA A 285 -18.22 -10.48 -25.53
CA ALA A 285 -18.53 -9.22 -24.85
C ALA A 285 -18.16 -7.97 -25.68
N LYS A 286 -17.10 -8.04 -26.50
CA LYS A 286 -16.73 -6.96 -27.44
C LYS A 286 -17.68 -6.87 -28.63
N ASP A 287 -18.20 -8.01 -29.09
CA ASP A 287 -19.17 -8.06 -30.19
C ASP A 287 -20.54 -7.51 -29.74
N VAL A 288 -20.96 -7.77 -28.49
CA VAL A 288 -22.15 -7.14 -27.89
C VAL A 288 -21.97 -5.63 -27.68
N ALA A 289 -20.77 -5.18 -27.30
CA ALA A 289 -20.47 -3.75 -27.19
C ALA A 289 -20.44 -3.04 -28.56
N SER A 290 -20.11 -3.76 -29.64
CA SER A 290 -20.12 -3.22 -31.00
C SER A 290 -21.52 -3.18 -31.63
N ALA A 291 -22.50 -3.90 -31.06
CA ALA A 291 -23.90 -3.89 -31.49
C ALA A 291 -24.73 -2.70 -30.94
N ILE A 292 -24.22 -1.93 -29.97
CA ILE A 292 -24.87 -0.73 -29.40
C ILE A 292 -24.27 0.53 -30.04
N GLY A 293 -24.22 0.56 -31.37
CA GLY A 293 -23.38 1.49 -32.13
C GLY A 293 -23.97 1.94 -33.46
N THR A 294 -25.28 2.16 -33.55
CA THR A 294 -25.86 2.98 -34.63
C THR A 294 -26.73 4.08 -34.00
N PRO A 295 -26.29 5.35 -34.03
CA PRO A 295 -27.11 6.44 -33.55
C PRO A 295 -28.27 6.68 -34.53
N ASP A 296 -29.50 6.62 -33.99
CA ASP A 296 -30.72 7.01 -34.69
C ASP A 296 -30.68 8.53 -34.99
N PRO A 297 -30.76 8.96 -36.27
CA PRO A 297 -30.71 10.36 -36.65
C PRO A 297 -31.94 11.19 -36.21
N SER A 298 -32.93 10.58 -35.55
CA SER A 298 -34.12 11.29 -35.03
C SER A 298 -34.03 11.71 -33.55
N SER A 299 -32.91 11.46 -32.88
CA SER A 299 -32.75 11.81 -31.46
C SER A 299 -32.48 13.31 -31.25
N PRO A 300 -33.28 14.04 -30.44
CA PRO A 300 -33.15 15.49 -30.22
C PRO A 300 -31.91 15.92 -29.41
N TRP A 301 -31.00 15.00 -29.11
CA TRP A 301 -29.78 15.23 -28.34
C TRP A 301 -28.48 14.88 -29.09
N ALA A 302 -28.54 14.72 -30.42
CA ALA A 302 -27.35 14.53 -31.23
C ALA A 302 -26.47 15.80 -31.21
N PRO A 303 -25.15 15.72 -30.92
CA PRO A 303 -24.27 16.87 -30.89
C PRO A 303 -24.13 17.45 -32.31
N GLN A 304 -24.47 18.74 -32.43
CA GLN A 304 -24.43 19.51 -33.67
C GLN A 304 -22.97 19.66 -34.14
N GLN A 305 -22.62 19.03 -35.27
CA GLN A 305 -21.32 19.22 -35.93
C GLN A 305 -21.22 20.65 -36.45
N SER A 306 -20.33 21.45 -35.87
CA SER A 306 -19.90 22.73 -36.42
C SER A 306 -19.14 22.53 -37.73
N GLN A 307 -19.67 23.11 -38.81
CA GLN A 307 -19.01 23.14 -40.12
C GLN A 307 -17.70 23.95 -40.09
N PRO A 308 -16.68 23.57 -40.88
CA PRO A 308 -15.50 24.39 -41.09
C PRO A 308 -15.81 25.58 -42.01
N GLN A 309 -15.58 26.78 -41.51
CA GLN A 309 -15.73 28.02 -42.27
C GLN A 309 -14.58 28.17 -43.28
N ALA A 310 -14.95 28.38 -44.54
CA ALA A 310 -14.08 28.52 -45.70
C ALA A 310 -13.16 29.75 -45.62
N GLY A 311 -11.99 29.62 -46.25
CA GLY A 311 -10.91 30.61 -46.26
C GLY A 311 -11.26 31.96 -46.90
N ILE A 312 -10.55 32.98 -46.42
CA ILE A 312 -10.50 34.30 -47.04
C ILE A 312 -9.31 34.30 -48.00
N ALA A 313 -9.60 34.42 -49.29
CA ALA A 313 -8.60 34.72 -50.32
C ALA A 313 -8.15 36.17 -50.18
N TYR A 314 -6.84 36.40 -50.11
CA TYR A 314 -6.23 37.73 -50.21
C TYR A 314 -5.84 37.96 -51.68
N ASN A 315 -6.38 39.02 -52.28
CA ASN A 315 -6.02 39.49 -53.62
C ASN A 315 -5.96 41.03 -53.54
N GLY A 316 -4.76 41.61 -53.62
CA GLY A 316 -4.52 43.06 -53.51
C GLY A 316 -3.61 43.43 -52.35
#